data_AF-A0A6G9AA62-F1
#
_entry.id   AF-A0A6G9AA62-F1
#
_cell.length_a   1.000
_cell.length_b   1.000
_cell.length_c   1.000
_cell.angle_alpha   90.00
_cell.angle_beta   90.00
_cell.angle_gamma   90.00
#
_symmetry.space_group_name_H-M   'P 1'
#
loop_
_entity.id
_entity.type
_entity.pdbx_description
1 polymer ?
#
loop_
_entity_poly.entity_id
_entity_poly.type
_entity_poly.pdbx_seq_one_letter_code
_entity_poly.pdbx_strand_id
1 'polypeptide(L)'
;MSATVVPLPPNSSSETTDFLRRMASMVSGRNGEMLLRAAALIESLAQRAMTAERLFHQQQEEHTRSTVLREAAELASDAMVGQIEALRAQLAEVTATAAAEREAFDAERGKLIGLMQSAESHIGKLTTELDGLRASVDSFNATAVSVPIEVLRLARTQFDVLSAGFARKGDVISQAMSEIGGFAIDQALTAKKTADQG
;
A
#
# COMPACT_ATOMS: atom_id res chain seq x y z
N MET A 1 7.69 41.99 -33.73
CA MET A 1 7.74 42.43 -35.13
C MET A 1 7.25 43.86 -35.18
N SER A 2 8.08 44.78 -35.67
CA SER A 2 7.78 46.21 -35.74
C SER A 2 6.56 46.45 -36.62
N ALA A 3 5.55 47.14 -36.07
CA ALA A 3 4.48 47.70 -36.86
C ALA A 3 5.09 48.78 -37.75
N THR A 4 5.29 48.47 -39.02
CA THR A 4 5.61 49.47 -40.03
C THR A 4 4.36 50.33 -40.19
N VAL A 5 4.32 51.46 -39.47
CA VAL A 5 3.34 52.51 -39.70
C VAL A 5 3.61 53.03 -41.10
N VAL A 6 2.88 52.49 -42.08
CA VAL A 6 2.84 53.04 -43.42
C VAL A 6 2.20 54.42 -43.27
N PRO A 7 2.94 55.52 -43.52
CA PRO A 7 2.33 56.84 -43.50
C PRO A 7 1.27 56.86 -44.60
N LEU A 8 0.02 57.17 -44.26
CA LEU A 8 -0.98 57.44 -45.28
C LEU A 8 -0.42 58.55 -46.19
N PRO A 9 -0.39 58.35 -47.52
CA PRO A 9 0.02 59.40 -48.43
C PRO A 9 -0.91 60.61 -48.27
N PRO A 10 -0.39 61.85 -48.41
CA PRO A 10 -1.21 63.05 -48.33
C PRO A 10 -2.35 62.97 -49.35
N ASN A 11 -3.55 63.34 -48.90
CA ASN A 11 -4.87 63.35 -49.54
C ASN A 11 -4.93 63.75 -51.03
N SER A 12 -4.29 62.99 -51.92
CA SER A 12 -4.31 63.19 -53.37
C SER A 12 -5.73 63.07 -53.94
N SER A 13 -6.58 62.29 -53.29
CA SER A 13 -8.02 62.22 -53.57
C SER A 13 -8.75 63.52 -53.25
N SER A 14 -8.39 64.23 -52.16
CA SER A 14 -8.95 65.54 -51.81
C SER A 14 -8.53 66.61 -52.81
N GLU A 15 -7.26 66.62 -53.21
CA GLU A 15 -6.77 67.55 -54.24
C GLU A 15 -7.47 67.33 -55.58
N THR A 16 -7.74 66.06 -55.93
CA THR A 16 -8.48 65.68 -57.15
C THR A 16 -9.95 66.08 -57.08
N THR A 17 -10.65 65.82 -55.97
CA THR A 17 -12.07 66.19 -55.82
C THR A 17 -12.25 67.70 -55.74
N ASP A 18 -11.34 68.44 -55.10
CA ASP A 18 -11.36 69.90 -55.02
C ASP A 18 -11.06 70.53 -56.39
N PHE A 19 -10.14 69.96 -57.16
CA PHE A 19 -9.90 70.36 -58.55
C PHE A 19 -11.15 70.14 -59.42
N LEU A 20 -11.80 68.98 -59.33
CA LEU A 20 -13.03 68.68 -60.07
C LEU A 20 -14.17 69.64 -59.69
N ARG A 21 -14.30 69.99 -58.40
CA ARG A 21 -15.30 70.95 -57.90
C ARG A 21 -15.01 72.38 -58.38
N ARG A 22 -13.74 72.78 -58.43
CA ARG A 22 -13.29 74.08 -58.97
C ARG A 22 -13.43 74.17 -60.49
N MET A 23 -13.24 73.08 -61.22
CA MET A 23 -13.50 73.02 -62.66
C MET A 23 -15.01 73.08 -62.96
N ALA A 24 -15.82 72.40 -62.15
CA ALA A 24 -17.27 72.44 -62.28
C ALA A 24 -17.85 73.85 -62.07
N SER A 25 -17.22 74.70 -61.24
CA SER A 25 -17.65 76.09 -61.04
C SER A 25 -17.26 77.03 -62.19
N MET A 26 -16.33 76.62 -63.07
CA MET A 26 -15.90 77.39 -64.24
C MET A 26 -16.60 76.96 -65.54
N VAL A 27 -17.28 75.82 -65.57
CA VAL A 27 -17.91 75.25 -66.78
C VAL A 27 -19.43 75.13 -66.58
N SER A 28 -20.22 75.82 -67.41
CA SER A 28 -21.70 75.80 -67.31
C SER A 28 -22.34 74.59 -68.00
N GLY A 29 -23.47 74.13 -67.46
CA GLY A 29 -24.32 73.08 -68.06
C GLY A 29 -23.94 71.65 -67.63
N ARG A 30 -24.31 70.66 -68.46
CA ARG A 30 -24.21 69.21 -68.17
C ARG A 30 -22.80 68.75 -67.76
N ASN A 31 -21.75 69.39 -68.28
CA ASN A 31 -20.37 69.02 -67.98
C ASN A 31 -19.98 69.38 -66.53
N GLY A 32 -20.47 70.51 -66.01
CA GLY A 32 -20.25 70.90 -64.61
C GLY A 32 -20.93 69.93 -63.63
N GLU A 33 -22.17 69.51 -63.93
CA GLU A 33 -22.89 68.50 -63.13
C GLU A 33 -22.19 67.13 -63.13
N MET A 34 -21.64 66.70 -64.27
CA MET A 34 -20.88 65.46 -64.36
C MET A 34 -19.60 65.49 -63.52
N LEU A 35 -18.88 66.62 -63.50
CA LEU A 35 -17.69 66.79 -62.66
C LEU A 35 -18.02 66.78 -61.16
N LEU A 36 -19.13 67.41 -60.74
CA LEU A 36 -19.60 67.34 -59.35
C LEU A 36 -20.01 65.93 -58.95
N ARG A 37 -20.72 65.21 -59.83
CA ARG A 37 -21.09 63.79 -59.60
C ARG A 37 -19.85 62.91 -59.50
N ALA A 38 -18.85 63.12 -60.36
CA ALA A 38 -17.59 62.38 -60.33
C ALA A 38 -16.84 62.63 -59.01
N ALA A 39 -16.75 63.88 -58.56
CA ALA A 39 -16.12 64.23 -57.29
C ALA A 39 -16.81 63.53 -56.10
N ALA A 40 -18.15 63.57 -56.04
CA ALA A 40 -18.91 62.90 -54.98
C ALA A 40 -18.75 61.36 -55.00
N LEU A 41 -18.66 60.76 -56.19
CA LEU A 41 -18.41 59.33 -56.35
C LEU A 41 -17.02 58.94 -55.82
N ILE A 42 -15.98 59.69 -56.21
CA ILE A 42 -14.60 59.47 -55.75
C ILE A 42 -14.53 59.57 -54.23
N GLU A 43 -15.16 60.58 -53.64
CA GLU A 43 -15.19 60.78 -52.18
C GLU A 43 -15.90 59.61 -51.47
N SER A 44 -17.06 59.16 -51.98
CA SER A 44 -17.78 58.02 -51.40
C SER A 44 -17.00 56.70 -51.51
N LEU A 45 -16.31 56.47 -52.63
CA LEU A 45 -15.48 55.29 -52.84
C LEU A 45 -14.24 55.32 -51.95
N ALA A 46 -13.61 56.48 -51.80
CA ALA A 46 -12.47 56.66 -50.90
C ALA A 46 -12.86 56.40 -49.43
N GLN A 47 -14.00 56.94 -48.99
CA GLN A 47 -14.50 56.69 -47.64
C GLN A 47 -14.82 55.21 -47.40
N ARG A 48 -15.44 54.55 -48.39
CA ARG A 48 -15.73 53.11 -48.30
C ARG A 48 -14.46 52.26 -48.30
N ALA A 49 -13.47 52.62 -49.12
CA ALA A 49 -12.17 51.94 -49.16
C ALA A 49 -11.43 52.08 -47.82
N MET A 50 -11.35 53.28 -47.25
CA MET A 50 -10.73 53.50 -45.93
C MET A 50 -11.45 52.72 -44.82
N THR A 51 -12.78 52.65 -44.86
CA THR A 51 -13.55 51.87 -43.87
C THR A 51 -13.31 50.37 -44.03
N ALA A 52 -13.28 49.87 -45.27
CA ALA A 52 -12.98 48.48 -45.55
C ALA A 52 -11.56 48.09 -45.12
N GLU A 53 -10.56 48.94 -45.36
CA GLU A 53 -9.18 48.70 -44.94
C GLU A 53 -9.03 48.64 -43.41
N ARG A 54 -9.72 49.52 -42.68
CA ARG A 54 -9.73 49.49 -41.21
C ARG A 54 -10.36 48.21 -40.67
N LEU A 55 -11.51 47.80 -41.22
CA LEU A 55 -12.19 46.57 -40.83
C LEU A 55 -11.33 45.34 -41.15
N PHE A 56 -10.67 45.32 -42.31
CA PHE A 56 -9.76 44.25 -42.69
C PHE A 56 -8.58 44.14 -41.71
N HIS A 57 -7.96 45.26 -41.35
CA HIS A 57 -6.89 45.26 -40.35
C HIS A 57 -7.36 44.76 -38.98
N GLN A 58 -8.53 45.20 -38.52
CA GLN A 58 -9.11 44.72 -37.26
C GLN A 58 -9.36 43.21 -37.30
N GLN A 59 -9.97 42.70 -38.36
CA GLN A 59 -10.20 41.27 -38.54
C GLN A 59 -8.89 40.48 -38.60
N GLN A 60 -7.87 41.02 -39.24
CA GLN A 60 -6.56 40.38 -39.30
C GLN A 60 -5.92 40.30 -37.91
N GLU A 61 -5.99 41.37 -37.12
CA GLU A 61 -5.50 41.36 -35.74
C GLU A 61 -6.27 40.35 -34.88
N GLU A 62 -7.60 40.33 -34.95
CA GLU A 62 -8.42 39.36 -34.22
C GLU A 62 -8.13 37.93 -34.65
N HIS A 63 -7.98 37.68 -35.95
CA HIS A 63 -7.62 36.36 -36.46
C HIS A 63 -6.26 35.91 -35.91
N THR A 64 -5.23 36.77 -35.95
CA THR A 64 -3.91 36.42 -35.39
C THR A 64 -3.95 36.17 -33.88
N ARG A 65 -4.76 36.92 -33.13
CA ARG A 65 -4.97 36.67 -31.70
C ARG A 65 -5.67 35.33 -31.47
N SER A 66 -6.71 35.04 -32.26
CA SER A 66 -7.46 33.79 -32.16
C SER A 66 -6.61 32.57 -32.51
N THR A 67 -5.73 32.67 -33.51
CA THR A 67 -4.84 31.55 -33.86
C THR A 67 -3.85 31.25 -32.73
N VAL A 68 -3.25 32.29 -32.13
CA VAL A 68 -2.33 32.12 -31.00
C VAL A 68 -3.03 31.51 -29.79
N LEU A 69 -4.25 31.95 -29.47
CA LEU A 69 -5.03 31.38 -28.37
C LEU A 69 -5.40 29.92 -28.63
N ARG A 70 -5.76 29.57 -29.87
CA ARG A 70 -6.08 28.19 -30.24
C ARG A 70 -4.86 27.29 -30.11
N GLU A 71 -3.69 27.71 -30.61
CA GLU A 71 -2.45 26.96 -30.47
C GLU A 71 -2.06 26.76 -29.00
N ALA A 72 -2.18 27.80 -28.16
CA ALA A 72 -1.93 27.68 -26.73
C ALA A 72 -2.91 26.72 -26.03
N ALA A 73 -4.19 26.73 -26.42
CA ALA A 73 -5.20 25.83 -25.90
C ALA A 73 -4.96 24.38 -26.33
N GLU A 74 -4.54 24.14 -27.58
CA GLU A 74 -4.17 22.81 -28.09
C GLU A 74 -2.98 22.25 -27.33
N LEU A 75 -1.90 23.03 -27.16
CA LEU A 75 -0.75 22.60 -26.36
C LEU A 75 -1.11 22.30 -24.90
N ALA A 76 -1.97 23.11 -24.29
CA ALA A 76 -2.46 22.86 -22.93
C ALA A 76 -3.30 21.58 -22.85
N SER A 77 -4.15 21.33 -23.85
CA SER A 77 -4.96 20.12 -23.95
C SER A 77 -4.07 18.87 -24.09
N ASP A 78 -3.09 18.90 -24.97
CA ASP A 78 -2.14 17.80 -25.16
C ASP A 78 -1.35 17.50 -23.88
N ALA A 79 -0.92 18.55 -23.17
CA ALA A 79 -0.26 18.40 -21.88
C ALA A 79 -1.17 17.76 -20.82
N MET A 80 -2.44 18.16 -20.76
CA MET A 80 -3.43 17.56 -19.84
C MET A 80 -3.71 16.10 -20.19
N VAL A 81 -3.83 15.77 -21.48
CA VAL A 81 -4.01 14.38 -21.94
C VAL A 81 -2.81 13.53 -21.52
N GLY A 82 -1.59 14.01 -21.72
CA GLY A 82 -0.37 13.32 -21.28
C GLY A 82 -0.33 13.09 -19.76
N GLN A 83 -0.78 14.06 -18.96
CA GLN A 83 -0.89 13.87 -17.50
C GLN A 83 -1.94 12.82 -17.13
N ILE A 84 -3.09 12.79 -17.81
CA ILE A 84 -4.14 11.79 -17.58
C ILE A 84 -3.61 10.39 -17.91
N GLU A 85 -2.88 10.22 -19.01
CA GLU A 85 -2.27 8.95 -19.39
C GLU A 85 -1.23 8.50 -18.36
N ALA A 86 -0.36 9.40 -17.89
CA ALA A 86 0.62 9.11 -16.85
C ALA A 86 -0.05 8.69 -15.53
N LEU A 87 -1.09 9.41 -15.09
CA LEU A 87 -1.83 9.06 -13.87
C LEU A 87 -2.57 7.72 -14.00
N ARG A 88 -3.12 7.41 -15.19
CA ARG A 88 -3.73 6.11 -15.45
C ARG A 88 -2.71 4.98 -15.39
N ALA A 89 -1.51 5.18 -15.92
CA ALA A 89 -0.43 4.21 -15.83
C ALA A 89 -0.02 3.97 -14.36
N GLN A 90 0.17 5.03 -13.58
CA GLN A 90 0.46 4.93 -12.15
C GLN A 90 -0.64 4.21 -11.38
N LEU A 91 -1.92 4.51 -11.67
CA LEU A 91 -3.04 3.83 -11.02
C LEU A 91 -3.06 2.35 -11.36
N ALA A 92 -2.79 1.97 -12.61
CA ALA A 92 -2.70 0.58 -13.02
C ALA A 92 -1.55 -0.15 -12.30
N GLU A 93 -0.39 0.48 -12.18
CA GLU A 93 0.77 -0.07 -11.47
C GLU A 93 0.50 -0.25 -9.97
N VAL A 94 -0.05 0.78 -9.30
CA VAL A 94 -0.42 0.69 -7.87
C VAL A 94 -1.50 -0.37 -7.65
N THR A 95 -2.45 -0.51 -8.58
CA THR A 95 -3.49 -1.54 -8.47
C THR A 95 -2.91 -2.95 -8.64
N ALA A 96 -1.99 -3.14 -9.59
CA ALA A 96 -1.33 -4.42 -9.82
C ALA A 96 -0.42 -4.81 -8.64
N THR A 97 0.36 -3.88 -8.11
CA THR A 97 1.21 -4.11 -6.94
C THR A 97 0.38 -4.43 -5.70
N ALA A 98 -0.69 -3.67 -5.43
CA ALA A 98 -1.59 -3.95 -4.30
C ALA A 98 -2.30 -5.31 -4.44
N ALA A 99 -2.64 -5.75 -5.66
CA ALA A 99 -3.21 -7.06 -5.89
C ALA A 99 -2.20 -8.17 -5.59
N ALA A 100 -0.95 -8.02 -6.05
CA ALA A 100 0.13 -8.97 -5.78
C ALA A 100 0.47 -9.06 -4.28
N GLU A 101 0.51 -7.92 -3.58
CA GLU A 101 0.74 -7.87 -2.12
C GLU A 101 -0.38 -8.58 -1.35
N ARG A 102 -1.64 -8.41 -1.75
CA ARG A 102 -2.77 -9.11 -1.14
C ARG A 102 -2.68 -10.62 -1.34
N GLU A 103 -2.34 -11.07 -2.55
CA GLU A 103 -2.16 -12.49 -2.82
C GLU A 103 -1.02 -13.10 -1.99
N ALA A 104 0.12 -12.38 -1.88
CA ALA A 104 1.24 -12.80 -1.05
C ALA A 104 0.85 -12.88 0.44
N PHE A 105 0.14 -11.86 0.94
CA PHE A 105 -0.34 -11.82 2.32
C PHE A 105 -1.33 -12.96 2.62
N ASP A 106 -2.27 -13.22 1.72
CA ASP A 106 -3.23 -14.32 1.87
C ASP A 106 -2.54 -15.68 1.86
N ALA A 107 -1.49 -15.86 1.03
CA ALA A 107 -0.67 -17.06 1.03
C ALA A 107 0.09 -17.26 2.35
N GLU A 108 0.68 -16.21 2.92
CA GLU A 108 1.34 -16.26 4.23
C GLU A 108 0.36 -16.55 5.36
N ARG A 109 -0.80 -15.89 5.34
CA ARG A 109 -1.89 -16.14 6.29
C ARG A 109 -2.35 -17.60 6.23
N GLY A 110 -2.50 -18.16 5.03
CA GLY A 110 -2.83 -19.57 4.84
C GLY A 110 -1.80 -20.52 5.46
N LYS A 111 -0.49 -20.24 5.25
CA LYS A 111 0.59 -21.01 5.87
C LYS A 111 0.53 -20.96 7.39
N LEU A 112 0.32 -19.76 7.96
CA LEU A 112 0.26 -19.58 9.41
C LEU A 112 -0.93 -20.34 10.03
N ILE A 113 -2.10 -20.30 9.38
CA ILE A 113 -3.26 -21.08 9.81
C ILE A 113 -2.95 -22.58 9.80
N GLY A 114 -2.29 -23.07 8.74
CA GLY A 114 -1.89 -24.48 8.67
C GLY A 114 -0.93 -24.89 9.78
N LEU A 115 0.06 -24.05 10.09
CA LEU A 115 0.98 -24.29 11.21
C LEU A 115 0.26 -24.29 12.57
N MET A 116 -0.68 -23.36 12.78
CA MET A 116 -1.48 -23.30 14.00
C MET A 116 -2.32 -24.56 14.20
N GLN A 117 -3.01 -25.02 13.16
CA GLN A 117 -3.79 -26.27 13.21
C GLN A 117 -2.92 -27.50 13.48
N SER A 118 -1.72 -27.53 12.89
CA SER A 118 -0.75 -28.60 13.17
C SER A 118 -0.29 -28.58 14.62
N ALA A 119 0.02 -27.39 15.16
CA ALA A 119 0.40 -27.22 16.56
C ALA A 119 -0.75 -27.61 17.52
N GLU A 120 -1.97 -27.18 17.24
CA GLU A 120 -3.17 -27.56 18.01
C GLU A 120 -3.37 -29.09 18.02
N SER A 121 -3.24 -29.74 16.87
CA SER A 121 -3.31 -31.21 16.78
C SER A 121 -2.22 -31.89 17.60
N HIS A 122 -0.99 -31.36 17.54
CA HIS A 122 0.13 -31.92 18.28
C HIS A 122 -0.03 -31.76 19.80
N ILE A 123 -0.50 -30.59 20.25
CA ILE A 123 -0.83 -30.33 21.65
C ILE A 123 -1.94 -31.30 22.12
N GLY A 124 -2.97 -31.52 21.30
CA GLY A 124 -4.03 -32.49 21.62
C GLY A 124 -3.48 -33.91 21.83
N LYS A 125 -2.60 -34.37 20.95
CA LYS A 125 -1.93 -35.68 21.09
C LYS A 125 -1.10 -35.77 22.36
N LEU A 126 -0.21 -34.80 22.59
CA LEU A 126 0.62 -34.77 23.80
C LEU A 126 -0.22 -34.73 25.08
N THR A 127 -1.34 -34.02 25.07
CA THR A 127 -2.28 -33.99 26.21
C THR A 127 -2.86 -35.38 26.47
N THR A 128 -3.31 -36.08 25.41
CA THR A 128 -3.84 -37.45 25.55
C THR A 128 -2.78 -38.45 26.01
N GLU A 129 -1.54 -38.32 25.55
CA GLU A 129 -0.43 -39.16 25.99
C GLU A 129 -0.08 -38.91 27.46
N LEU A 130 -0.08 -37.65 27.89
CA LEU A 130 0.20 -37.26 29.27
C LEU A 130 -0.91 -37.75 30.21
N ASP A 131 -2.18 -37.62 29.83
CA ASP A 131 -3.30 -38.14 30.60
C ASP A 131 -3.26 -39.67 30.69
N GLY A 132 -2.89 -40.36 29.61
CA GLY A 132 -2.66 -41.80 29.63
C GLY A 132 -1.52 -42.21 30.56
N LEU A 133 -0.41 -41.46 30.55
CA LEU A 133 0.72 -41.70 31.44
C LEU A 133 0.35 -41.45 32.91
N ARG A 134 -0.40 -40.38 33.20
CA ARG A 134 -0.92 -40.11 34.55
C ARG A 134 -1.81 -41.24 35.05
N ALA A 135 -2.76 -41.70 34.23
CA ALA A 135 -3.61 -42.83 34.59
C ALA A 135 -2.80 -44.11 34.85
N SER A 136 -1.75 -44.36 34.06
CA SER A 136 -0.84 -45.48 34.28
C SER A 136 -0.05 -45.35 35.59
N VAL A 137 0.44 -44.16 35.91
CA VAL A 137 1.15 -43.88 37.18
C VAL A 137 0.20 -44.00 38.37
N ASP A 138 -1.03 -43.51 38.26
CA ASP A 138 -2.04 -43.63 39.32
C ASP A 138 -2.41 -45.10 39.58
N SER A 139 -2.58 -45.89 38.52
CA SER A 139 -2.79 -47.34 38.61
C SER A 139 -1.61 -48.06 39.27
N PHE A 140 -0.37 -47.69 38.91
CA PHE A 140 0.83 -48.21 39.55
C PHE A 140 0.87 -47.84 41.05
N ASN A 141 0.59 -46.58 41.39
CA ASN A 141 0.58 -46.08 42.77
C ASN A 141 -0.54 -46.69 43.62
N ALA A 142 -1.60 -47.23 43.02
CA ALA A 142 -2.64 -47.97 43.74
C ALA A 142 -2.14 -49.33 44.28
N THR A 143 -1.09 -49.90 43.69
CA THR A 143 -0.54 -51.21 44.06
C THR A 143 0.86 -51.15 44.65
N ALA A 144 1.59 -50.07 44.41
CA ALA A 144 2.96 -49.87 44.88
C ALA A 144 3.11 -48.49 45.51
N VAL A 145 3.86 -48.41 46.62
CA VAL A 145 4.25 -47.12 47.22
C VAL A 145 5.68 -46.82 46.80
N SER A 146 5.89 -45.69 46.13
CA SER A 146 7.23 -45.19 45.85
C SER A 146 7.82 -44.60 47.13
N VAL A 147 8.91 -45.19 47.61
CA VAL A 147 9.63 -44.73 48.79
C VAL A 147 11.07 -44.39 48.37
N PRO A 148 11.61 -43.21 48.73
CA PRO A 148 13.01 -42.90 48.46
C PRO A 148 13.95 -43.96 49.05
N ILE A 149 15.03 -44.29 48.33
CA ILE A 149 16.00 -45.32 48.76
C ILE A 149 16.57 -44.97 50.13
N GLU A 150 16.80 -43.69 50.37
CA GLU A 150 17.36 -43.15 51.60
C GLU A 150 16.44 -43.44 52.80
N VAL A 151 15.13 -43.40 52.60
CA VAL A 151 14.14 -43.74 53.64
C VAL A 151 14.16 -45.24 53.94
N LEU A 152 14.29 -46.10 52.92
CA LEU A 152 14.47 -47.54 53.12
C LEU A 152 15.78 -47.85 53.86
N ARG A 153 16.89 -47.21 53.47
CA ARG A 153 18.19 -47.34 54.17
C ARG A 153 18.09 -46.88 55.62
N LEU A 154 17.38 -45.78 55.90
CA LEU A 154 17.15 -45.32 57.25
C LEU A 154 16.33 -46.34 58.06
N ALA A 155 15.21 -46.82 57.52
CA ALA A 155 14.40 -47.84 58.17
C ALA A 155 15.22 -49.11 58.47
N ARG A 156 16.11 -49.51 57.55
CA ARG A 156 17.02 -50.65 57.77
C ARG A 156 17.89 -50.47 59.01
N THR A 157 18.52 -49.30 59.15
CA THR A 157 19.36 -48.99 60.31
C THR A 157 18.54 -48.96 61.61
N GLN A 158 17.28 -48.50 61.55
CA GLN A 158 16.39 -48.51 62.72
C GLN A 158 16.04 -49.94 63.16
N PHE A 159 15.81 -50.86 62.22
CA PHE A 159 15.60 -52.28 62.53
C PHE A 159 16.82 -52.95 63.17
N ASP A 160 18.04 -52.58 62.76
CA ASP A 160 19.28 -53.09 63.40
C ASP A 160 19.37 -52.65 64.87
N VAL A 161 19.06 -51.38 65.14
CA VAL A 161 19.06 -50.84 66.51
C VAL A 161 18.01 -51.54 67.37
N LEU A 162 16.81 -51.78 66.82
CA LEU A 162 15.74 -52.51 67.52
C LEU A 162 16.13 -53.96 67.81
N SER A 163 16.66 -54.69 66.82
CA SER A 163 17.12 -56.07 67.01
C SER A 163 18.17 -56.17 68.12
N ALA A 164 19.20 -55.32 68.08
CA ALA A 164 20.24 -55.27 69.12
C ALA A 164 19.66 -54.91 70.51
N GLY A 165 18.65 -54.05 70.55
CA GLY A 165 17.95 -53.68 71.78
C GLY A 165 17.14 -54.83 72.39
N PHE A 166 16.44 -55.61 71.57
CA PHE A 166 15.66 -56.77 72.02
C PHE A 166 16.56 -57.94 72.45
N ALA A 167 17.65 -58.19 71.72
CA ALA A 167 18.65 -59.19 72.09
C ALA A 167 19.21 -58.97 73.50
N ARG A 168 19.51 -57.71 73.86
CA ARG A 168 19.99 -57.33 75.21
C ARG A 168 18.96 -57.56 76.31
N LYS A 169 17.66 -57.51 75.98
CA LYS A 169 16.55 -57.69 76.94
C LYS A 169 16.04 -59.14 76.99
N GLY A 170 16.55 -60.03 76.14
CA GLY A 170 16.12 -61.43 76.06
C GLY A 170 14.76 -61.64 75.37
N ASP A 171 14.25 -60.64 74.65
CA ASP A 171 13.00 -60.75 73.89
C ASP A 171 13.26 -61.29 72.49
N VAL A 172 13.31 -62.62 72.38
CA VAL A 172 13.66 -63.33 71.15
C VAL A 172 12.62 -63.13 70.04
N ILE A 173 11.33 -62.96 70.40
CA ILE A 173 10.26 -62.78 69.40
C ILE A 173 10.41 -61.41 68.73
N SER A 174 10.56 -60.35 69.52
CA SER A 174 10.73 -58.99 68.98
C SER A 174 12.05 -58.83 68.22
N GLN A 175 13.11 -59.53 68.64
CA GLN A 175 14.38 -59.61 67.91
C GLN A 175 14.16 -60.24 66.52
N ALA A 176 13.56 -61.43 66.45
CA ALA A 176 13.31 -62.12 65.19
C ALA A 176 12.42 -61.29 64.24
N MET A 177 11.39 -60.63 64.76
CA MET A 177 10.54 -59.73 63.97
C MET A 177 11.32 -58.54 63.41
N SER A 178 12.26 -57.99 64.17
CA SER A 178 13.11 -56.87 63.72
C SER A 178 14.10 -57.30 62.64
N GLU A 179 14.67 -58.49 62.77
CA GLU A 179 15.57 -59.08 61.76
C GLU A 179 14.84 -59.42 60.46
N ILE A 180 13.63 -59.97 60.54
CA ILE A 180 12.77 -60.22 59.37
C ILE A 180 12.43 -58.90 58.66
N GLY A 181 12.08 -57.85 59.43
CA GLY A 181 11.82 -56.52 58.89
C GLY A 181 13.05 -55.92 58.19
N GLY A 182 14.24 -56.04 58.80
CA GLY A 182 15.50 -55.61 58.19
C GLY A 182 15.84 -56.38 56.91
N PHE A 183 15.68 -57.71 56.93
CA PHE A 183 15.92 -58.56 55.77
C PHE A 183 14.99 -58.25 54.59
N ALA A 184 13.70 -57.98 54.86
CA ALA A 184 12.76 -57.57 53.83
C ALA A 184 13.19 -56.26 53.14
N ILE A 185 13.75 -55.30 53.89
CA ILE A 185 14.28 -54.06 53.34
C ILE A 185 15.55 -54.33 52.51
N ASP A 186 16.46 -55.19 52.96
CA ASP A 186 17.66 -55.57 52.21
C ASP A 186 17.29 -56.24 50.87
N GLN A 187 16.25 -57.06 50.86
CA GLN A 187 15.74 -57.67 49.63
C GLN A 187 15.18 -56.61 48.66
N ALA A 188 14.44 -55.62 49.17
CA ALA A 188 13.93 -54.53 48.34
C ALA A 188 15.06 -53.64 47.77
N LEU A 189 16.10 -53.36 48.57
CA LEU A 189 17.26 -52.56 48.14
C LEU A 189 18.14 -53.30 47.12
N THR A 190 18.29 -54.62 47.25
CA THR A 190 19.07 -55.44 46.32
C THR A 190 18.36 -55.66 44.99
N ALA A 191 17.04 -55.87 45.01
CA ALA A 191 16.21 -55.95 43.80
C ALA A 191 16.32 -54.69 42.92
N LYS A 192 16.42 -53.50 43.54
CA LYS A 192 16.67 -52.24 42.80
C LYS A 192 18.05 -52.20 42.16
N LYS A 193 19.10 -52.63 42.87
CA LYS A 193 20.49 -52.60 42.37
C LYS A 193 20.69 -53.46 41.12
N THR A 194 19.94 -54.55 40.99
CA THR A 194 19.94 -55.41 39.79
C THR A 194 19.15 -54.82 38.63
N ALA A 195 18.15 -53.95 38.89
CA ALA A 195 17.35 -53.32 37.84
C ALA A 195 18.05 -52.13 37.17
N ASP A 196 18.95 -51.42 37.88
CA ASP A 196 19.74 -50.30 37.32
C ASP A 196 20.96 -50.75 36.49
N GLN A 197 21.27 -52.05 36.42
CA GLN A 197 22.46 -52.61 35.73
C GLN A 197 22.15 -53.30 34.39
N GLY A 198 20.89 -53.32 33.96
CA GLY A 198 20.45 -53.83 32.65
C GLY A 198 19.80 -52.73 31.83
#